data_AF-A0A533I960-F1
#
_entry.id   AF-A0A533I960-F1
#
_cell.length_a   1.000
_cell.length_b   1.000
_cell.length_c   1.000
_cell.angle_alpha   90.00
_cell.angle_beta   90.00
_cell.angle_gamma   90.00
#
_symmetry.space_group_name_H-M   'P 1'
#
loop_
_entity.id
_entity.type
_entity.pdbx_description
1 polymer ?
#
loop_
_entity_poly.entity_id
_entity_poly.type
_entity_poly.pdbx_seq_one_letter_code
_entity_poly.pdbx_strand_id
1 'polypeptide(L)' 'MKELLRTTDPLRLMRAQDILRAEGIESFVFDQHMSVLEGSLGILPRRLMVTDRDHFMANAIMRQLGLDD' A
#
# COMPACT_ATOMS: atom_id res chain seq x y z
N MET A 1 2.90 -5.15 12.40
CA MET A 1 2.67 -4.54 11.07
C MET A 1 1.94 -5.54 10.21
N LYS A 2 0.88 -5.12 9.52
CA LYS A 2 0.06 -6.00 8.67
C LYS A 2 -0.06 -5.48 7.25
N GLU A 3 -0.09 -6.41 6.30
CA GLU A 3 -0.30 -6.13 4.88
C GLU A 3 -1.74 -5.66 4.66
N LEU A 4 -1.88 -4.60 3.85
CA LEU A 4 -3.15 -3.99 3.49
C LEU A 4 -3.42 -4.08 1.98
N LEU A 5 -2.39 -3.86 1.16
CA LEU A 5 -2.47 -3.90 -0.29
C LEU A 5 -1.16 -4.46 -0.85
N ARG A 6 -1.25 -5.31 -1.87
CA ARG A 6 -0.10 -5.79 -2.63
C ARG A 6 -0.34 -5.51 -4.10
N THR A 7 0.51 -4.70 -4.72
CA THR A 7 0.30 -4.27 -6.11
C THR A 7 1.59 -3.96 -6.84
N THR A 8 1.64 -4.24 -8.14
CA THR A 8 2.69 -3.75 -9.04
C THR A 8 2.39 -2.33 -9.52
N ASP A 9 1.13 -1.90 -9.49
CA ASP A 9 0.67 -0.60 -9.98
C ASP A 9 1.08 0.55 -9.03
N PRO A 10 2.01 1.44 -9.45
CA PRO A 10 2.43 2.58 -8.63
C PRO A 10 1.31 3.57 -8.32
N LEU A 11 0.32 3.72 -9.22
CA LEU A 11 -0.77 4.69 -9.05
C LEU A 11 -1.74 4.22 -7.97
N ARG A 12 -2.10 2.93 -7.98
CA ARG A 12 -2.89 2.31 -6.89
C ARG A 12 -2.20 2.45 -5.54
N LEU A 13 -0.90 2.19 -5.49
CA LEU A 13 -0.11 2.32 -4.26
C LEU A 13 -0.05 3.76 -3.73
N MET A 14 0.15 4.75 -4.62
CA MET A 14 0.14 6.17 -4.26
C MET A 14 -1.23 6.60 -3.73
N ARG A 15 -2.30 6.24 -4.45
CA ARG A 15 -3.68 6.57 -4.08
C ARG A 15 -4.05 6.00 -2.71
N ALA A 16 -3.70 4.75 -2.43
CA ALA A 16 -3.95 4.12 -1.14
C ALA A 16 -3.22 4.84 0.00
N GLN A 17 -1.95 5.24 -0.20
CA GLN A 17 -1.20 6.01 0.80
C GLN A 17 -1.82 7.39 1.07
N ASP A 18 -2.26 8.09 0.02
CA ASP A 18 -2.83 9.44 0.17
C ASP A 18 -4.16 9.41 0.92
N ILE A 19 -5.01 8.42 0.63
CA ILE A 19 -6.27 8.19 1.35
C ILE A 19 -6.00 7.91 2.83
N LEU A 20 -5.11 6.95 3.13
CA LEU A 20 -4.80 6.59 4.52
C LEU A 20 -4.22 7.78 5.28
N ARG A 21 -3.35 8.57 4.63
CA ARG A 21 -2.79 9.79 5.21
C ARG A 21 -3.87 10.82 5.51
N ALA A 22 -4.84 11.01 4.61
CA ALA A 22 -5.96 11.93 4.81
C ALA A 22 -6.83 11.53 6.02
N GLU A 23 -6.96 10.21 6.27
CA GLU A 23 -7.66 9.64 7.43
C GLU A 23 -6.77 9.53 8.69
N GLY A 24 -5.54 10.06 8.65
CA GLY A 24 -4.61 10.03 9.79
C GLY A 24 -3.97 8.67 10.08
N ILE A 25 -4.03 7.73 9.14
CA ILE A 25 -3.42 6.40 9.24
C ILE A 25 -2.05 6.39 8.57
N GLU A 26 -1.02 6.09 9.37
CA GLU A 26 0.34 5.92 8.86
C GLU A 26 0.47 4.60 8.10
N SER A 27 1.08 4.66 6.91
CA SER A 27 1.30 3.50 6.05
C SER A 27 2.73 3.46 5.52
N PHE A 28 3.21 2.25 5.25
CA PHE A 28 4.60 1.96 4.94
C PHE A 28 4.68 1.08 3.71
N VAL A 29 5.49 1.47 2.73
CA VAL A 29 5.68 0.66 1.52
C VAL A 29 6.93 -0.19 1.67
N PHE A 30 6.72 -1.50 1.61
CA PHE A 30 7.77 -2.52 1.60
C PHE A 30 8.13 -2.89 0.16
N ASP A 31 9.31 -3.48 -0.01
CA ASP A 31 9.84 -3.94 -1.29
C ASP A 31 10.17 -2.80 -2.31
N GLN A 32 10.30 -1.55 -1.85
CA GLN A 32 10.66 -0.40 -2.69
C GLN A 32 12.09 -0.46 -3.26
N HIS A 33 13.03 -1.09 -2.56
CA HIS A 33 14.45 -1.02 -2.89
C HIS A 33 14.97 -2.16 -3.79
N MET A 34 14.13 -3.10 -4.21
CA MET A 34 14.51 -4.14 -5.20
C MET A 34 14.53 -3.63 -6.65
N SER A 35 14.91 -2.37 -6.90
CA SER A 35 14.80 -1.75 -8.23
C SER A 35 16.08 -1.13 -8.78
N VAL A 36 17.19 -1.08 -8.02
CA VAL A 36 18.44 -0.56 -8.60
C VAL A 36 19.11 -1.57 -9.55
N LEU A 37 18.89 -2.88 -9.36
CA LEU A 37 19.52 -3.91 -10.19
C LEU A 37 18.68 -4.37 -11.41
N GLU A 38 17.36 -4.14 -11.41
CA GLU A 38 16.45 -4.85 -12.34
C GLU A 38 15.80 -3.99 -13.43
N GLY A 39 16.11 -2.69 -13.51
CA GLY A 39 15.73 -1.86 -14.66
C GLY A 39 14.21 -1.78 -14.92
N SER A 40 13.53 -0.84 -14.26
CA SER A 40 12.31 -0.17 -14.78
C SER A 40 11.06 -0.99 -15.09
N LEU A 41 11.04 -2.32 -14.95
CA LEU A 41 9.89 -3.12 -15.37
C LEU A 41 8.77 -3.24 -14.31
N GLY A 42 8.99 -2.81 -13.07
CA GLY A 42 7.93 -2.74 -12.03
C GLY A 42 7.20 -4.06 -11.77
N ILE A 43 7.84 -5.19 -12.12
CA ILE A 43 7.21 -6.52 -12.17
C ILE A 43 6.97 -7.07 -10.77
N LEU A 44 7.80 -6.67 -9.81
CA LEU A 44 7.70 -7.11 -8.43
C LEU A 44 6.61 -6.32 -7.70
N PRO A 45 5.61 -7.00 -7.11
CA PRO A 45 4.58 -6.32 -6.35
C PRO A 45 5.17 -5.72 -5.09
N ARG A 46 4.77 -4.48 -4.81
CA ARG A 46 5.08 -3.77 -3.57
C ARG A 46 3.93 -3.98 -2.57
N ARG A 47 4.28 -4.01 -1.29
CA ARG A 47 3.31 -4.17 -0.21
C ARG A 47 3.12 -2.88 0.55
N LEU A 48 1.88 -2.42 0.66
CA LEU A 48 1.47 -1.39 1.59
C LEU A 48 1.14 -2.04 2.92
N MET A 49 1.81 -1.59 3.96
CA MET A 49 1.70 -2.09 5.32
C MET A 49 1.16 -0.99 6.23
N VAL A 50 0.39 -1.38 7.23
CA VAL A 50 -0.04 -0.49 8.31
C VAL A 50 0.29 -1.10 9.66
N THR A 51 0.20 -0.31 10.73
CA THR A 51 0.36 -0.84 12.08
C THR A 51 -0.79 -1.78 12.43
N ASP A 52 -0.59 -2.71 13.37
CA ASP A 52 -1.61 -3.73 13.68
C ASP A 52 -2.88 -3.13 14.28
N ARG A 53 -2.74 -2.01 15.01
CA ARG A 53 -3.85 -1.25 15.60
C ARG A 53 -4.72 -0.58 14.53
N ASP A 54 -4.12 -0.14 13.42
CA ASP A 54 -4.82 0.60 12.38
C ASP A 54 -5.36 -0.31 11.28
N HIS A 55 -4.94 -1.59 11.25
CA HIS A 55 -5.27 -2.55 10.19
C HIS A 55 -6.77 -2.72 9.97
N PHE A 56 -7.56 -2.79 11.04
CA PHE A 56 -9.01 -2.93 10.93
C PHE A 56 -9.66 -1.72 10.23
N MET A 57 -9.32 -0.50 10.68
CA MET A 57 -9.85 0.74 10.11
C MET A 57 -9.37 0.95 8.68
N ALA A 58 -8.08 0.71 8.42
CA ALA A 58 -7.50 0.82 7.09
C ALA A 58 -8.19 -0.11 6.09
N ASN A 59 -8.49 -1.37 6.46
CA ASN A 59 -9.24 -2.30 5.60
C ASN A 59 -10.66 -1.80 5.31
N ALA A 60 -11.36 -1.27 6.31
CA ALA A 60 -12.70 -0.73 6.11
C ALA A 60 -12.71 0.44 5.11
N ILE A 61 -11.74 1.36 5.23
CA ILE A 61 -11.58 2.50 4.31
C ILE A 61 -11.27 2.01 2.89
N MET A 62 -10.33 1.06 2.74
CA MET A 62 -9.95 0.52 1.43
C MET A 62 -11.13 -0.13 0.74
N ARG A 63 -11.93 -0.92 1.47
CA ARG A 63 -13.14 -1.57 0.95
C ARG A 63 -14.24 -0.58 0.58
N GLN A 64 -14.44 0.46 1.38
CA GLN A 64 -15.42 1.52 1.08
C GLN A 64 -15.09 2.24 -0.24
N LEU A 65 -13.81 2.34 -0.58
CA LEU A 65 -13.31 3.05 -1.76
C LEU A 65 -13.01 2.12 -2.95
N GLY A 66 -13.25 0.81 -2.81
CA GLY A 66 -13.02 -0.20 -3.87
C GLY A 66 -11.55 -0.41 -4.20
N LEU A 67 -10.69 -0.41 -3.18
CA LEU A 67 -9.24 -0.57 -3.29
C LEU A 67 -8.73 -1.89 -2.67
N ASP A 68 -9.62 -2.83 -2.34
CA ASP A 68 -9.32 -4.13 -1.74
C ASP A 68 -9.01 -5.27 -2.75
N ASP A 69 -9.07 -4.98 -4.06
CA ASP A 69 -8.74 -5.92 -5.15
C ASP A 69 -7.23 -6.18 -5.35
#